data_AF-A0A969TBA8-F1
#
_entry.id   AF-A0A969TBA8-F1
#
_cell.length_a   1.000
_cell.length_b   1.000
_cell.length_c   1.000
_cell.angle_alpha   90.00
_cell.angle_beta   90.00
_cell.angle_gamma   90.00
#
_symmetry.space_group_name_H-M   'P 1'
#
loop_
_entity.id
_entity.type
_entity.pdbx_description
1 polymer ?
#
loop_
_entity_poly.entity_id
_entity_poly.type
_entity_poly.pdbx_seq_one_letter_code
_entity_poly.pdbx_strand_id
1 'polypeptide(L)'
;MLKRQINLKSFHGRSWTVNIQPGPAWAAIISLIILIIFGLLVKATAIVLLVYYLGSFAVGIFLYQRYPVLYNGFTWWLWFVGPFVKRLIDYQSGSTMPGAWHLTPALVTSISLATLVRHFPRSYKQEGGLPFVLGVSAVFYGFAIELIQNQLSLKSVTILLSWLPPILFGFHLFINWQIYPSYRRNFQRVFLWGVLVMGTYGIWQFFMQPPWDLFLA
;
A
#
# COMPACT_ATOMS: atom_id res chain seq x y z
N MET A 1 -51.96 32.26 -15.84
CA MET A 1 -51.09 31.46 -16.74
C MET A 1 -49.64 31.83 -16.48
N LEU A 2 -48.86 30.99 -15.78
CA LEU A 2 -47.42 31.17 -15.59
C LEU A 2 -46.76 29.78 -15.63
N LYS A 3 -46.22 29.43 -16.80
CA LYS A 3 -45.48 28.18 -17.05
C LYS A 3 -44.15 28.22 -16.29
N ARG A 4 -44.05 27.44 -15.23
CA ARG A 4 -42.81 27.17 -14.50
C ARG A 4 -41.96 26.22 -15.37
N GLN A 5 -40.95 26.74 -16.07
CA GLN A 5 -39.99 25.91 -16.79
C GLN A 5 -39.10 25.17 -15.78
N ILE A 6 -39.35 23.88 -15.64
CA ILE A 6 -38.47 22.96 -14.91
C ILE A 6 -37.27 22.69 -15.82
N ASN A 7 -36.15 23.34 -15.53
CA ASN A 7 -34.90 23.15 -16.24
C ASN A 7 -34.26 21.83 -15.77
N LEU A 8 -34.64 20.73 -16.44
CA LEU A 8 -33.98 19.43 -16.29
C LEU A 8 -32.57 19.57 -16.87
N LYS A 9 -31.60 19.92 -16.01
CA LYS A 9 -30.19 19.80 -16.36
C LYS A 9 -29.92 18.33 -16.66
N SER A 10 -29.80 18.03 -17.94
CA SER A 10 -29.38 16.77 -18.52
C SER A 10 -28.24 16.15 -17.70
N PHE A 11 -28.47 14.94 -17.21
CA PHE A 11 -27.45 14.05 -16.65
C PHE A 11 -26.44 13.76 -17.78
N HIS A 12 -25.42 14.60 -17.92
CA HIS A 12 -24.34 14.36 -18.86
C HIS A 12 -23.62 13.08 -18.42
N GLY A 13 -23.72 12.06 -19.27
CA GLY A 13 -22.97 10.82 -19.17
C GLY A 13 -21.51 11.16 -18.94
N ARG A 14 -21.03 10.85 -17.74
CA ARG A 14 -19.64 11.04 -17.33
C ARG A 14 -18.83 10.00 -18.13
N SER A 15 -18.37 10.38 -19.32
CA SER A 15 -17.49 9.54 -20.13
C SER A 15 -16.27 9.19 -19.28
N TRP A 16 -16.11 7.90 -18.99
CA TRP A 16 -14.97 7.38 -18.24
C TRP A 16 -13.72 7.43 -19.12
N THR A 17 -13.19 8.62 -19.37
CA THR A 17 -11.87 8.77 -19.98
C THR A 17 -10.85 8.37 -18.92
N VAL A 18 -10.32 7.14 -19.03
CA VAL A 18 -9.17 6.69 -18.26
C VAL A 18 -7.98 7.49 -18.74
N ASN A 19 -7.75 8.67 -18.15
CA ASN A 19 -6.60 9.48 -18.47
C ASN A 19 -5.37 8.84 -17.81
N ILE A 20 -4.60 8.08 -18.57
CA ILE A 20 -3.33 7.44 -18.16
C ILE A 20 -2.19 8.50 -18.13
N GLN A 21 -2.49 9.71 -17.70
CA GLN A 21 -1.48 10.70 -17.36
C GLN A 21 -1.25 10.60 -15.84
N PRO A 22 -0.02 10.29 -15.40
CA PRO A 22 1.25 10.34 -16.13
C PRO A 22 1.67 8.96 -16.66
N GLY A 23 1.95 8.88 -17.97
CA GLY A 23 2.47 7.68 -18.64
C GLY A 23 3.66 7.00 -17.95
N PRO A 24 4.70 7.72 -17.47
CA PRO A 24 5.85 7.07 -16.84
C PRO A 24 5.52 6.40 -15.50
N ALA A 25 4.51 6.89 -14.77
CA ALA A 25 4.08 6.29 -13.50
C ALA A 25 3.44 4.93 -13.73
N TRP A 26 2.51 4.86 -14.66
CA TRP A 26 1.86 3.61 -15.05
C TRP A 26 2.82 2.65 -15.71
N ALA A 27 3.75 3.13 -16.53
CA ALA A 27 4.79 2.29 -17.11
C ALA A 27 5.64 1.61 -16.04
N ALA A 28 6.02 2.32 -14.97
CA ALA A 28 6.79 1.75 -13.85
C ALA A 28 6.00 0.70 -13.05
N ILE A 29 4.71 0.93 -12.81
CA ILE A 29 3.84 -0.03 -12.11
C ILE A 29 3.62 -1.27 -12.98
N ILE A 30 3.28 -1.07 -14.25
CA ILE A 30 3.01 -2.14 -15.21
C ILE A 30 4.27 -2.97 -15.46
N SER A 31 5.44 -2.34 -15.60
CA SER A 31 6.70 -3.08 -15.78
C SER A 31 7.01 -3.96 -14.58
N LEU A 32 6.81 -3.46 -13.34
CA LEU A 32 6.95 -4.25 -12.13
C LEU A 32 6.00 -5.46 -12.12
N ILE A 33 4.73 -5.24 -12.45
CA ILE A 33 3.72 -6.32 -12.51
C ILE A 33 4.12 -7.37 -13.55
N ILE A 34 4.51 -6.95 -14.76
CA ILE A 34 4.94 -7.86 -15.83
C ILE A 34 6.17 -8.66 -15.39
N LEU A 35 7.16 -8.03 -14.76
CA LEU A 35 8.35 -8.72 -14.25
C LEU A 35 8.01 -9.77 -13.19
N ILE A 36 7.09 -9.46 -12.27
CA ILE A 36 6.63 -10.41 -11.26
C ILE A 36 5.90 -11.59 -11.91
N ILE A 37 4.94 -11.31 -12.81
CA ILE A 37 4.17 -12.36 -13.51
C ILE A 37 5.11 -13.24 -14.32
N PHE A 38 6.00 -12.65 -15.12
CA PHE A 38 6.95 -13.40 -15.94
C PHE A 38 7.88 -14.26 -15.08
N GLY A 39 8.42 -13.72 -13.99
CA GLY A 39 9.27 -14.49 -13.08
C GLY A 39 8.53 -15.65 -12.39
N LEU A 40 7.23 -15.46 -12.06
CA LEU A 40 6.38 -16.53 -11.52
C LEU A 40 6.11 -17.64 -12.57
N LEU A 41 5.98 -17.29 -13.84
CA LEU A 41 5.81 -18.27 -14.93
C LEU A 41 7.05 -19.13 -15.15
N VAL A 42 8.24 -18.53 -15.07
CA VAL A 42 9.53 -19.22 -15.20
C VAL A 42 9.96 -19.91 -13.89
N LYS A 43 9.15 -19.79 -12.81
CA LYS A 43 9.44 -20.31 -11.46
C LYS A 43 10.76 -19.79 -10.87
N ALA A 44 11.18 -18.58 -11.24
CA ALA A 44 12.40 -17.94 -10.77
C ALA A 44 12.18 -17.26 -9.39
N THR A 45 11.74 -18.03 -8.40
CA THR A 45 11.19 -17.52 -7.12
C THR A 45 12.12 -16.61 -6.34
N ALA A 46 13.42 -16.90 -6.29
CA ALA A 46 14.40 -16.04 -5.61
C ALA A 46 14.50 -14.65 -6.25
N ILE A 47 14.49 -14.58 -7.59
CA ILE A 47 14.54 -13.32 -8.34
C ILE A 47 13.21 -12.58 -8.15
N VAL A 48 12.07 -13.27 -8.25
CA VAL A 48 10.75 -12.68 -8.03
C VAL A 48 10.64 -12.08 -6.64
N LEU A 49 11.15 -12.77 -5.62
CA LEU A 49 11.15 -12.27 -4.24
C LEU A 49 11.95 -10.96 -4.12
N LEU A 50 13.14 -10.91 -4.73
CA LEU A 50 13.98 -9.72 -4.74
C LEU A 50 13.33 -8.57 -5.51
N VAL A 51 12.77 -8.85 -6.69
CA VAL A 51 12.03 -7.87 -7.51
C VAL A 51 10.79 -7.39 -6.75
N TYR A 52 10.10 -8.27 -6.04
CA TYR A 52 8.92 -7.91 -5.27
C TYR A 52 9.29 -6.98 -4.11
N TYR A 53 10.33 -7.27 -3.33
CA TYR A 53 10.77 -6.40 -2.24
C TYR A 53 11.39 -5.09 -2.75
N LEU A 54 12.47 -5.19 -3.52
CA LEU A 54 13.27 -4.02 -3.93
C LEU A 54 12.62 -3.26 -5.08
N GLY A 55 12.01 -3.96 -6.03
CA GLY A 55 11.32 -3.33 -7.15
C GLY A 55 10.08 -2.56 -6.71
N SER A 56 9.25 -3.13 -5.81
CA SER A 56 8.13 -2.38 -5.24
C SER A 56 8.58 -1.17 -4.44
N PHE A 57 9.67 -1.29 -3.68
CA PHE A 57 10.27 -0.17 -2.94
C PHE A 57 10.77 0.93 -3.88
N ALA A 58 11.50 0.58 -4.95
CA ALA A 58 12.00 1.53 -5.94
C ALA A 58 10.87 2.25 -6.69
N VAL A 59 9.83 1.52 -7.12
CA VAL A 59 8.63 2.12 -7.73
C VAL A 59 7.91 3.02 -6.71
N GLY A 60 7.83 2.60 -5.46
CA GLY A 60 7.29 3.40 -4.36
C GLY A 60 8.02 4.74 -4.19
N ILE A 61 9.36 4.73 -4.19
CA ILE A 61 10.17 5.96 -4.09
C ILE A 61 9.90 6.89 -5.27
N PHE A 62 9.90 6.33 -6.49
CA PHE A 62 9.64 7.08 -7.72
C PHE A 62 8.26 7.76 -7.69
N LEU A 63 7.22 7.00 -7.31
CA LEU A 63 5.86 7.52 -7.19
C LEU A 63 5.74 8.55 -6.06
N TYR A 64 6.38 8.31 -4.92
CA TYR A 64 6.34 9.24 -3.79
C TYR A 64 6.92 10.62 -4.15
N GLN A 65 8.01 10.66 -4.93
CA GLN A 65 8.66 11.90 -5.31
C GLN A 65 7.89 12.70 -6.38
N ARG A 66 7.27 12.01 -7.35
CA ARG A 66 6.70 12.66 -8.54
C ARG A 66 5.17 12.65 -8.58
N TYR A 67 4.53 11.64 -7.98
CA TYR A 67 3.11 11.33 -8.17
C TYR A 67 2.43 10.87 -6.85
N PRO A 68 2.24 11.78 -5.88
CA PRO A 68 1.79 11.41 -4.52
C PRO A 68 0.41 10.72 -4.47
N VAL A 69 -0.51 11.07 -5.40
CA VAL A 69 -1.82 10.40 -5.50
C VAL A 69 -1.67 8.94 -5.94
N LEU A 70 -0.78 8.66 -6.90
CA LEU A 70 -0.54 7.31 -7.39
C LEU A 70 0.25 6.48 -6.39
N TYR A 71 1.20 7.09 -5.67
CA TYR A 71 1.88 6.44 -4.54
C TYR A 71 0.87 5.89 -3.53
N ASN A 72 -0.11 6.69 -3.10
CA ASN A 72 -1.14 6.23 -2.16
C ASN A 72 -1.95 5.05 -2.71
N GLY A 73 -2.34 5.11 -3.99
CA GLY A 73 -3.06 4.00 -4.63
C GLY A 73 -2.21 2.73 -4.72
N PHE A 74 -0.95 2.86 -5.10
CA PHE A 74 0.01 1.76 -5.18
C PHE A 74 0.23 1.10 -3.82
N THR A 75 0.41 1.89 -2.77
CA THR A 75 0.54 1.39 -1.39
C THR A 75 -0.66 0.55 -0.97
N TRP A 76 -1.88 1.02 -1.22
CA TRP A 76 -3.10 0.23 -0.93
C TRP A 76 -3.19 -1.06 -1.75
N TRP A 77 -2.84 -1.00 -3.04
CA TRP A 77 -2.80 -2.21 -3.86
C TRP A 77 -1.79 -3.24 -3.34
N LEU A 78 -0.64 -2.82 -2.81
CA LEU A 78 0.29 -3.73 -2.15
C LEU A 78 -0.28 -4.33 -0.87
N TRP A 79 -1.07 -3.58 -0.09
CA TRP A 79 -1.74 -4.13 1.10
C TRP A 79 -2.85 -5.14 0.74
N PHE A 80 -3.55 -4.95 -0.37
CA PHE A 80 -4.57 -5.89 -0.84
C PHE A 80 -3.98 -7.13 -1.50
N VAL A 81 -3.17 -6.93 -2.54
CA VAL A 81 -2.69 -8.02 -3.43
C VAL A 81 -1.36 -8.58 -2.98
N GLY A 82 -0.59 -7.84 -2.19
CA GLY A 82 0.75 -8.24 -1.76
C GLY A 82 0.81 -9.57 -1.01
N PRO A 83 -0.08 -9.84 -0.03
CA PRO A 83 -0.12 -11.15 0.63
C PRO A 83 -0.36 -12.30 -0.35
N PHE A 84 -1.21 -12.11 -1.37
CA PHE A 84 -1.46 -13.11 -2.41
C PHE A 84 -0.22 -13.39 -3.26
N VAL A 85 0.47 -12.33 -3.73
CA VAL A 85 1.73 -12.47 -4.47
C VAL A 85 2.77 -13.22 -3.64
N LYS A 86 2.89 -12.89 -2.35
CA LYS A 86 3.82 -13.58 -1.45
C LYS A 86 3.46 -15.06 -1.27
N ARG A 87 2.17 -15.40 -1.11
CA ARG A 87 1.72 -16.80 -1.05
C ARG A 87 2.08 -17.60 -2.30
N LEU A 88 1.94 -17.01 -3.48
CA LEU A 88 2.34 -17.67 -4.73
C LEU A 88 3.85 -17.93 -4.78
N ILE A 89 4.67 -16.96 -4.33
CA ILE A 89 6.13 -17.13 -4.27
C ILE A 89 6.51 -18.24 -3.28
N ASP A 90 5.89 -18.27 -2.10
CA ASP A 90 6.15 -19.29 -1.08
C ASP A 90 5.74 -20.69 -1.53
N TYR A 91 4.60 -20.79 -2.21
CA TYR A 91 4.15 -22.05 -2.79
C TYR A 91 5.14 -22.59 -3.83
N GLN A 92 5.66 -21.74 -4.70
CA GLN A 92 6.64 -22.16 -5.72
C GLN A 92 8.04 -22.42 -5.14
N SER A 93 8.42 -21.74 -4.05
CA SER A 93 9.75 -21.88 -3.44
C SER A 93 9.84 -23.09 -2.51
N GLY A 94 8.70 -23.66 -2.09
CA GLY A 94 8.65 -24.72 -1.09
C GLY A 94 9.13 -24.29 0.30
N SER A 95 9.37 -23.00 0.50
CA SER A 95 9.92 -22.43 1.73
C SER A 95 9.00 -21.35 2.26
N THR A 96 8.35 -21.61 3.39
CA THR A 96 7.62 -20.58 4.12
C THR A 96 8.60 -19.82 5.00
N MET A 97 8.96 -18.58 4.64
CA MET A 97 9.64 -17.69 5.60
C MET A 97 8.60 -17.15 6.59
N PRO A 98 8.64 -17.54 7.87
CA PRO A 98 7.66 -17.08 8.86
C PRO A 98 7.76 -15.56 9.05
N GLY A 99 6.63 -14.85 9.02
CA GLY A 99 6.54 -13.45 9.47
C GLY A 99 6.82 -12.34 8.44
N ALA A 100 7.14 -12.67 7.18
CA ALA A 100 7.49 -11.67 6.15
C ALA A 100 6.35 -11.30 5.17
N TRP A 101 5.11 -11.71 5.42
CA TRP A 101 4.01 -11.60 4.43
C TRP A 101 3.61 -10.14 4.13
N HIS A 102 3.76 -9.23 5.09
CA HIS A 102 3.49 -7.80 4.96
C HIS A 102 4.75 -6.94 4.78
N LEU A 103 5.93 -7.55 4.58
CA LEU A 103 7.19 -6.83 4.54
C LEU A 103 7.23 -5.82 3.37
N THR A 104 6.83 -6.22 2.17
CA THR A 104 6.79 -5.32 1.00
C THR A 104 5.88 -4.11 1.20
N PRO A 105 4.58 -4.28 1.55
CA PRO A 105 3.71 -3.13 1.77
C PRO A 105 4.19 -2.28 2.95
N ALA A 106 4.75 -2.87 4.01
CA ALA A 106 5.35 -2.11 5.12
C ALA A 106 6.55 -1.26 4.67
N LEU A 107 7.46 -1.81 3.86
CA LEU A 107 8.62 -1.08 3.33
C LEU A 107 8.19 0.10 2.45
N VAL A 108 7.27 -0.13 1.51
CA VAL A 108 6.77 0.93 0.63
C VAL A 108 6.06 2.01 1.45
N THR A 109 5.21 1.60 2.40
CA THR A 109 4.52 2.55 3.28
C THR A 109 5.51 3.37 4.13
N SER A 110 6.62 2.78 4.57
CA SER A 110 7.68 3.45 5.35
C SER A 110 8.34 4.61 4.61
N ILE A 111 8.22 4.71 3.28
CA ILE A 111 8.69 5.87 2.50
C ILE A 111 8.03 7.17 3.00
N SER A 112 6.79 7.07 3.53
CA SER A 112 6.08 8.19 4.16
C SER A 112 6.79 8.78 5.40
N LEU A 113 7.76 8.06 5.99
CA LEU A 113 8.65 8.59 7.03
C LEU A 113 9.35 9.88 6.58
N ALA A 114 9.70 9.98 5.30
CA ALA A 114 10.30 11.18 4.74
C ALA A 114 9.38 12.41 4.88
N THR A 115 8.06 12.23 4.89
CA THR A 115 7.11 13.34 5.14
C THR A 115 7.17 13.77 6.59
N LEU A 116 7.23 12.81 7.53
CA LEU A 116 7.37 13.09 8.96
C LEU A 116 8.63 13.90 9.23
N VAL A 117 9.80 13.41 8.79
CA VAL A 117 11.08 14.08 9.02
C VAL A 117 11.09 15.50 8.46
N ARG A 118 10.53 15.72 7.27
CA ARG A 118 10.47 17.04 6.62
C ARG A 118 9.54 18.03 7.34
N HIS A 119 8.42 17.55 7.89
CA HIS A 119 7.38 18.43 8.47
C HIS A 119 7.35 18.40 10.00
N PHE A 120 8.22 17.62 10.65
CA PHE A 120 8.29 17.46 12.10
C PHE A 120 8.31 18.78 12.89
N PRO A 121 9.22 19.75 12.61
CA PRO A 121 9.30 20.99 13.41
C PRO A 121 8.08 21.91 13.22
N ARG A 122 7.37 21.79 12.09
CA ARG A 122 6.21 22.63 11.76
C ARG A 122 4.90 22.05 12.31
N SER A 123 4.77 20.72 12.23
CA SER A 123 3.56 19.98 12.63
C SER A 123 3.30 20.02 14.13
N TYR A 124 4.36 20.06 14.94
CA TYR A 124 4.27 20.19 16.40
C TYR A 124 3.73 21.57 16.82
N LYS A 125 4.02 22.63 16.06
CA LYS A 125 3.72 24.01 16.46
C LYS A 125 2.41 24.58 15.89
N GLN A 126 1.96 24.13 14.71
CA GLN A 126 0.93 24.87 13.95
C GLN A 126 -0.21 24.02 13.40
N GLU A 127 -0.06 22.70 13.27
CA GLU A 127 -0.98 21.88 12.46
C GLU A 127 -1.66 20.76 13.26
N GLY A 128 -1.54 20.71 14.59
CA GLY A 128 -2.25 19.69 15.38
C GLY A 128 -1.75 18.25 15.17
N GLY A 129 -0.50 18.06 14.76
CA GLY A 129 0.11 16.75 14.54
C GLY A 129 0.45 15.95 15.80
N LEU A 130 0.05 16.44 16.98
CA LEU A 130 0.35 15.86 18.31
C LEU A 130 -0.03 14.37 18.43
N PRO A 131 -1.23 13.91 17.99
CA PRO A 131 -1.60 12.49 18.08
C PRO A 131 -0.64 11.56 17.31
N PHE A 132 -0.13 11.99 16.15
CA PHE A 132 0.83 11.21 15.37
C PHE A 132 2.19 11.13 16.07
N VAL A 133 2.66 12.23 16.66
CA VAL A 133 3.92 12.24 17.42
C VAL A 133 3.82 11.30 18.63
N LEU A 134 2.72 11.36 19.38
CA LEU A 134 2.48 10.45 20.50
C LEU A 134 2.43 8.99 20.05
N GLY A 135 1.75 8.69 18.93
CA GLY A 135 1.70 7.35 18.36
C GLY A 135 3.08 6.82 17.94
N VAL A 136 3.87 7.65 17.25
CA VAL A 136 5.24 7.30 16.85
C VAL A 136 6.10 7.06 18.10
N SER A 137 6.04 7.94 19.09
CA SER A 137 6.78 7.79 20.36
C SER A 137 6.38 6.53 21.13
N ALA A 138 5.10 6.18 21.16
CA ALA A 138 4.62 4.95 21.82
C ALA A 138 5.18 3.69 21.13
N VAL A 139 5.21 3.66 19.80
CA VAL A 139 5.79 2.54 19.04
C VAL A 139 7.31 2.43 19.28
N PHE A 140 8.04 3.55 19.28
CA PHE A 140 9.47 3.55 19.59
C PHE A 140 9.75 3.15 21.04
N TYR A 141 8.91 3.57 21.98
CA TYR A 141 9.01 3.16 23.38
C TYR A 141 8.82 1.65 23.54
N GLY A 142 7.79 1.08 22.91
CA GLY A 142 7.60 -0.38 22.90
C GLY A 142 8.76 -1.13 22.27
N PHE A 143 9.32 -0.60 21.18
CA PHE A 143 10.53 -1.16 20.56
C PHE A 143 11.76 -1.07 21.47
N ALA A 144 11.93 0.02 22.22
CA ALA A 144 13.02 0.15 23.18
C ALA A 144 12.89 -0.86 24.34
N ILE A 145 11.67 -1.09 24.86
CA ILE A 145 11.42 -2.15 25.85
C ILE A 145 11.82 -3.51 25.28
N GLU A 146 11.40 -3.80 24.05
CA GLU A 146 11.73 -5.05 23.37
C GLU A 146 13.25 -5.22 23.22
N LEU A 147 14.01 -4.16 22.92
CA LEU A 147 15.48 -4.20 22.84
C LEU A 147 16.18 -4.39 24.18
N ILE A 148 15.55 -3.96 25.28
CA ILE A 148 16.09 -4.12 26.63
C ILE A 148 15.80 -5.53 27.14
N GLN A 149 14.60 -6.05 26.89
CA GLN A 149 14.18 -7.37 27.35
C GLN A 149 14.72 -8.50 26.48
N ASN A 150 14.82 -8.26 25.18
CA ASN A 150 15.28 -9.21 24.18
C ASN A 150 16.45 -8.61 23.40
N GLN A 151 17.43 -9.42 23.01
CA GLN A 151 18.47 -8.96 22.08
C GLN A 151 17.83 -8.58 20.74
N LEU A 152 18.46 -7.67 19.99
CA LEU A 152 17.98 -7.24 18.68
C LEU A 152 17.76 -8.46 17.77
N SER A 153 16.50 -8.77 17.52
CA SER A 153 16.09 -9.90 16.69
C SER A 153 15.34 -9.42 15.44
N LEU A 154 15.32 -10.25 14.39
CA LEU A 154 14.53 -9.96 13.19
C LEU A 154 13.03 -9.81 13.53
N LYS A 155 12.55 -10.55 14.53
CA LYS A 155 11.16 -10.45 15.00
C LYS A 155 10.85 -9.06 15.54
N SER A 156 11.73 -8.50 16.37
CA SER A 156 11.57 -7.15 16.93
C SER A 156 11.49 -6.08 15.84
N VAL A 157 12.30 -6.22 14.77
CA VAL A 157 12.25 -5.33 13.59
C VAL A 157 10.94 -5.51 12.81
N THR A 158 10.47 -6.74 12.59
CA THR A 158 9.19 -6.97 11.90
C THR A 158 7.99 -6.42 12.68
N ILE A 159 8.03 -6.44 14.01
CA ILE A 159 6.99 -5.83 14.85
C ILE A 159 7.01 -4.31 14.66
N LEU A 160 8.18 -3.67 14.70
CA LEU A 160 8.30 -2.23 14.43
C LEU A 160 7.74 -1.87 13.04
N LEU A 161 8.09 -2.63 12.00
CA LEU A 161 7.55 -2.46 10.65
C LEU A 161 6.05 -2.78 10.53
N SER A 162 5.46 -3.51 11.47
CA SER A 162 4.01 -3.75 11.48
C SER A 162 3.24 -2.53 12.00
N TRP A 163 3.79 -1.84 13.01
CA TRP A 163 3.10 -0.79 13.74
C TRP A 163 3.42 0.63 13.26
N LEU A 164 4.67 0.89 12.85
CA LEU A 164 5.12 2.22 12.49
C LEU A 164 4.53 2.74 11.16
N PRO A 165 4.52 1.96 10.06
CA PRO A 165 4.10 2.47 8.75
C PRO A 165 2.66 3.01 8.66
N PRO A 166 1.62 2.41 9.28
CA PRO A 166 0.27 3.00 9.20
C PRO A 166 0.18 4.38 9.87
N ILE A 167 0.93 4.61 10.96
CA ILE A 167 0.98 5.91 11.64
C ILE A 167 1.65 6.94 10.72
N LEU A 168 2.77 6.57 10.09
CA LEU A 168 3.49 7.43 9.15
C LEU A 168 2.64 7.76 7.90
N PHE A 169 1.90 6.77 7.40
CA PHE A 169 1.02 6.95 6.26
C PHE A 169 -0.16 7.87 6.59
N GLY A 170 -0.77 7.71 7.76
CA GLY A 170 -1.79 8.61 8.27
C GLY A 170 -1.28 10.04 8.37
N PHE A 171 -0.06 10.23 8.90
CA PHE A 171 0.58 11.53 8.95
C PHE A 171 0.84 12.13 7.56
N HIS A 172 1.27 11.30 6.60
CA HIS A 172 1.46 11.74 5.21
C HIS A 172 0.15 12.24 4.58
N LEU A 173 -0.96 11.55 4.80
CA LEU A 173 -2.27 12.00 4.34
C LEU A 173 -2.71 13.28 5.05
N PHE A 174 -2.44 13.39 6.35
CA PHE A 174 -2.75 14.55 7.16
C PHE A 174 -2.08 15.83 6.66
N ILE A 175 -0.76 15.79 6.43
CA ILE A 175 -0.02 16.96 5.91
C ILE A 175 -0.50 17.36 4.51
N ASN A 176 -0.86 16.39 3.68
CA ASN A 176 -1.32 16.63 2.31
C ASN A 176 -2.85 16.84 2.20
N TRP A 177 -3.49 17.32 3.26
CA TRP A 177 -4.95 17.51 3.32
C TRP A 177 -5.49 18.45 2.23
N GLN A 178 -4.70 19.39 1.73
CA GLN A 178 -5.11 20.32 0.68
C GLN A 178 -5.50 19.62 -0.63
N ILE A 179 -4.95 18.43 -0.89
CA ILE A 179 -5.20 17.62 -2.10
C ILE A 179 -6.29 16.56 -1.83
N TYR A 180 -7.04 16.69 -0.73
CA TYR A 180 -8.08 15.75 -0.29
C TYR A 180 -9.06 15.31 -1.39
N PRO A 181 -9.60 16.19 -2.26
CA PRO A 181 -10.54 15.74 -3.30
C PRO A 181 -9.95 14.71 -4.27
N SER A 182 -8.66 14.81 -4.56
CA SER A 182 -7.96 13.86 -5.43
C SER A 182 -7.63 12.56 -4.69
N TYR A 183 -7.18 12.64 -3.44
CA TYR A 183 -6.97 11.45 -2.61
C TYR A 183 -8.26 10.68 -2.37
N ARG A 184 -9.36 11.36 -2.01
CA ARG A 184 -10.67 10.74 -1.79
C ARG A 184 -11.14 9.96 -3.03
N ARG A 185 -11.07 10.57 -4.22
CA ARG A 185 -11.45 9.90 -5.48
C ARG A 185 -10.59 8.68 -5.76
N ASN A 186 -9.29 8.78 -5.53
CA ASN A 186 -8.38 7.64 -5.70
C ASN A 186 -8.67 6.53 -4.69
N PHE A 187 -8.81 6.87 -3.41
CA PHE A 187 -9.14 5.93 -2.33
C PHE A 187 -10.42 5.16 -2.64
N GLN A 188 -11.50 5.86 -3.01
CA GLN A 188 -12.77 5.24 -3.34
C GLN A 188 -12.64 4.25 -4.50
N ARG A 189 -11.89 4.61 -5.55
CA ARG A 189 -11.64 3.70 -6.68
C ARG A 189 -10.81 2.48 -6.26
N VAL A 190 -9.71 2.71 -5.53
CA VAL A 190 -8.80 1.64 -5.10
C VAL A 190 -9.51 0.69 -4.13
N PHE A 191 -10.32 1.18 -3.20
CA PHE A 191 -11.10 0.33 -2.31
C PHE A 191 -12.25 -0.38 -3.03
N LEU A 192 -12.97 0.28 -3.94
CA LEU A 192 -14.00 -0.38 -4.73
C LEU A 192 -13.42 -1.57 -5.50
N TRP A 193 -12.34 -1.35 -6.25
CA TRP A 193 -11.67 -2.41 -7.01
C TRP A 193 -10.96 -3.42 -6.11
N GLY A 194 -10.34 -2.97 -5.02
CA GLY A 194 -9.67 -3.84 -4.05
C GLY A 194 -10.65 -4.80 -3.39
N VAL A 195 -11.81 -4.32 -2.94
CA VAL A 195 -12.88 -5.15 -2.37
C VAL A 195 -13.42 -6.12 -3.40
N LEU A 196 -13.63 -5.69 -4.65
CA LEU A 196 -14.08 -6.60 -5.72
C LEU A 196 -13.06 -7.71 -5.99
N VAL A 197 -11.77 -7.38 -6.11
CA VAL A 197 -10.71 -8.37 -6.36
C VAL A 197 -10.56 -9.33 -5.17
N MET A 198 -10.41 -8.80 -3.95
CA MET A 198 -10.23 -9.60 -2.74
C MET A 198 -11.48 -10.42 -2.41
N GLY A 199 -12.67 -9.85 -2.57
CA GLY A 199 -13.94 -10.53 -2.34
C GLY A 199 -14.17 -11.66 -3.33
N THR A 200 -13.92 -11.43 -4.63
CA THR A 200 -14.04 -12.48 -5.66
C THR A 200 -13.06 -13.62 -5.39
N TYR A 201 -11.80 -13.29 -5.05
CA TYR A 201 -10.81 -14.29 -4.66
C TYR A 201 -11.26 -15.07 -3.42
N GLY A 202 -11.77 -14.39 -2.38
CA GLY A 202 -12.24 -15.04 -1.15
C GLY A 202 -13.43 -15.97 -1.36
N ILE A 203 -14.40 -15.58 -2.21
CA ILE A 203 -15.52 -16.46 -2.60
C ILE A 203 -14.99 -17.70 -3.32
N TRP A 204 -14.08 -17.52 -4.28
CA TRP A 204 -13.47 -18.64 -4.99
C TRP A 204 -12.68 -19.56 -4.05
N GLN A 205 -11.88 -19.00 -3.14
CA GLN A 205 -11.11 -19.71 -2.13
C GLN A 205 -12.00 -20.53 -1.18
N PHE A 206 -13.22 -20.05 -0.89
CA PHE A 206 -14.18 -20.77 -0.04
C PHE A 206 -14.68 -22.07 -0.69
N PHE A 207 -14.91 -22.06 -2.01
CA PHE A 207 -15.39 -23.24 -2.75
C PHE A 207 -14.27 -24.19 -3.16
N MET A 208 -13.09 -23.66 -3.48
CA MET A 208 -11.94 -24.42 -3.92
C MET A 208 -10.76 -24.02 -3.06
N GLN A 209 -10.26 -24.94 -2.22
CA GLN A 209 -9.04 -24.70 -1.47
C GLN A 209 -7.85 -24.83 -2.43
N PRO A 210 -7.20 -23.72 -2.80
CA PRO A 210 -6.12 -23.77 -3.77
C PRO A 210 -4.86 -24.37 -3.16
N PRO A 211 -3.97 -24.94 -3.98
CA PRO A 211 -2.78 -25.60 -3.48
C PRO A 211 -1.88 -24.67 -2.67
N TRP A 212 -1.78 -23.39 -3.03
CA TRP A 212 -0.98 -22.41 -2.28
C TRP A 212 -1.56 -22.04 -0.90
N ASP A 213 -2.82 -22.36 -0.61
CA ASP A 213 -3.41 -22.19 0.73
C ASP A 213 -3.43 -23.52 1.53
N LEU A 214 -3.06 -24.67 0.93
CA LEU A 214 -2.95 -25.98 1.62
C LEU A 214 -1.70 -26.10 2.49
N PHE A 215 -0.59 -25.48 2.09
CA PHE A 215 0.72 -25.63 2.76
C PHE A 215 0.93 -24.68 3.96
N LEU A 216 -0.11 -23.97 4.39
CA LEU A 216 -0.07 -22.98 5.46
C LEU A 216 -1.04 -23.31 6.63
N ALA A 217 -1.67 -24.49 6.60
CA ALA A 217 -2.52 -25.02 7.68
C ALA A 217 -1.73 -25.94 8.62
#